data_AF-A0A1W0E3U3-F1
#
_entry.id   AF-A0A1W0E3U3-F1
#
_cell.length_a   1.000
_cell.length_b   1.000
_cell.length_c   1.000
_cell.angle_alpha   90.00
_cell.angle_beta   90.00
_cell.angle_gamma   90.00
#
_symmetry.space_group_name_H-M   'P 1'
#
loop_
_entity.id
_entity.type
_entity.pdbx_description
1 polymer ?
#
loop_
_entity_poly.entity_id
_entity_poly.type
_entity_poly.pdbx_seq_one_letter_code
_entity_poly.pdbx_strand_id
1 'polypeptide(L)'
;MATEPRTAYVDFTEKYNNKDTKIRIFETKTHVFVYVNQYPSQMHLYNEFLRDKIKKYIKRKEIVCVCNLESYDSLKPIASTITEIFKNK
;
A
#
# COMPACT_ATOMS: atom_id res chain seq x y z
N MET A 1 25.80 12.73 -11.28
CA MET A 1 24.59 12.32 -12.03
C MET A 1 23.53 11.91 -11.03
N ALA A 2 22.43 12.65 -10.93
CA ALA A 2 21.32 12.26 -10.07
C ALA A 2 20.67 11.03 -10.68
N THR A 3 20.65 9.91 -9.95
CA THR A 3 19.92 8.71 -10.33
C THR A 3 18.46 9.08 -10.54
N GLU A 4 17.93 8.86 -11.75
CA GLU A 4 16.53 9.12 -12.02
C GLU A 4 15.64 8.35 -11.02
N PRO A 5 14.58 8.97 -10.49
CA PRO A 5 13.67 8.27 -9.58
C PRO A 5 13.01 7.13 -10.33
N ARG A 6 13.45 5.90 -10.03
CA ARG A 6 12.96 4.68 -10.65
C ARG A 6 11.49 4.47 -10.31
N THR A 7 10.69 4.22 -11.34
CA THR A 7 9.34 3.67 -11.18
C THR A 7 9.48 2.28 -10.55
N ALA A 8 8.76 2.00 -9.47
CA ALA A 8 8.80 0.70 -8.80
C ALA A 8 7.40 0.10 -8.74
N TYR A 9 7.32 -1.21 -8.96
CA TYR A 9 6.08 -1.97 -8.91
C TYR A 9 6.28 -3.21 -8.04
N VAL A 10 5.39 -3.39 -7.07
CA VAL A 10 5.33 -4.55 -6.20
C VAL A 10 3.90 -5.08 -6.25
N ASP A 11 3.73 -6.36 -6.57
CA ASP A 11 2.43 -7.06 -6.59
C ASP A 11 2.60 -8.43 -5.95
N PHE A 12 1.87 -8.66 -4.87
CA PHE A 12 1.88 -9.92 -4.17
C PHE A 12 0.52 -10.19 -3.53
N THR A 13 0.33 -11.44 -3.14
CA THR A 13 -0.86 -11.88 -2.42
C THR A 13 -0.41 -12.59 -1.16
N GLU A 14 -1.04 -12.25 -0.04
CA GLU A 14 -0.75 -12.82 1.26
C GLU A 14 -2.06 -12.96 2.06
N LYS A 15 -2.08 -13.90 3.02
CA LYS A 15 -3.26 -14.14 3.84
C LYS A 15 -3.28 -13.26 5.08
N TYR A 16 -4.35 -12.48 5.23
CA TYR A 16 -4.66 -11.73 6.45
C TYR A 16 -6.05 -12.14 6.93
N ASN A 17 -6.18 -12.54 8.20
CA ASN A 17 -7.42 -13.05 8.78
C ASN A 17 -8.07 -14.16 7.94
N ASN A 18 -7.27 -15.13 7.46
CA ASN A 18 -7.68 -16.24 6.60
C ASN A 18 -8.26 -15.84 5.23
N LYS A 19 -8.02 -14.60 4.78
CA LYS A 19 -8.45 -14.09 3.47
C LYS A 19 -7.26 -13.74 2.60
N ASP A 20 -7.30 -14.18 1.35
CA ASP A 20 -6.31 -13.79 0.35
C ASP A 20 -6.43 -12.29 0.10
N THR A 21 -5.34 -11.58 0.38
CA THR A 21 -5.26 -10.12 0.29
C THR A 21 -4.26 -9.78 -0.78
N LYS A 22 -4.74 -9.16 -1.85
CA LYS A 22 -3.88 -8.65 -2.92
C LYS A 22 -3.36 -7.27 -2.55
N ILE A 23 -2.04 -7.11 -2.57
CA ILE A 23 -1.37 -5.84 -2.29
C ILE A 23 -0.58 -5.44 -3.54
N ARG A 24 -0.84 -4.22 -4.02
CA ARG A 24 -0.12 -3.62 -5.14
C ARG A 24 0.41 -2.26 -4.75
N ILE A 25 1.70 -2.04 -4.97
CA ILE A 25 2.36 -0.77 -4.75
C ILE A 25 2.93 -0.31 -6.08
N PHE A 26 2.51 0.86 -6.52
CA PHE A 26 3.04 1.52 -7.72
C PHE A 26 3.61 2.87 -7.34
N GLU A 27 4.90 3.03 -7.52
CA GLU A 27 5.60 4.26 -7.22
C GLU A 27 6.10 4.91 -8.50
N THR A 28 5.71 6.17 -8.70
CA THR A 28 6.17 7.02 -9.80
C THR A 28 7.15 8.08 -9.27
N LYS A 29 7.55 9.02 -10.13
CA LYS A 29 8.37 10.17 -9.72
C LYS A 29 7.65 11.07 -8.71
N THR A 30 6.33 11.19 -8.81
CA THR A 30 5.52 12.16 -8.03
C THR A 30 4.56 11.51 -7.04
N HIS A 31 4.18 10.25 -7.26
CA HIS A 31 3.14 9.58 -6.50
C HIS A 31 3.56 8.20 -6.02
N VAL A 32 2.94 7.74 -4.94
CA VAL A 32 2.91 6.34 -4.51
C VAL A 32 1.47 5.91 -4.33
N PHE A 33 1.07 4.90 -5.11
CA PHE A 33 -0.23 4.29 -5.06
C PHE A 33 -0.12 2.95 -4.35
N VAL A 34 -0.96 2.74 -3.34
CA VAL A 34 -1.05 1.51 -2.57
C VAL A 34 -2.48 1.00 -2.67
N TYR A 35 -2.65 -0.14 -3.31
CA TYR A 35 -3.94 -0.82 -3.45
C TYR A 35 -3.94 -2.08 -2.62
N VAL A 36 -4.95 -2.23 -1.79
CA VAL A 36 -5.18 -3.42 -0.97
C VAL A 36 -6.57 -3.94 -1.28
N ASN A 37 -6.69 -5.21 -1.63
CA ASN A 37 -7.98 -5.81 -1.97
C ASN A 37 -8.14 -7.21 -1.36
N GLN A 38 -9.23 -7.41 -0.61
CA GLN A 38 -9.65 -8.70 -0.05
C GLN A 38 -11.00 -9.18 -0.61
N TYR A 39 -11.73 -8.33 -1.34
CA TYR A 39 -13.12 -8.62 -1.71
C TYR A 39 -13.31 -8.55 -3.24
N PRO A 40 -14.10 -9.47 -3.84
CA PRO A 40 -14.30 -9.51 -5.29
C PRO A 40 -15.13 -8.33 -5.82
N SER A 41 -16.03 -7.75 -5.01
CA SER A 41 -16.72 -6.51 -5.39
C SER A 41 -15.84 -5.31 -5.09
N GLN A 42 -15.66 -4.42 -6.08
CA GLN A 42 -14.83 -3.23 -5.96
C GLN A 42 -15.52 -2.16 -5.11
N MET A 43 -15.19 -2.08 -3.82
CA MET A 43 -15.44 -0.87 -3.03
C MET A 43 -14.10 -0.22 -2.69
N HIS A 44 -13.70 0.76 -3.50
CA HIS A 44 -12.43 1.45 -3.34
C HIS A 44 -12.57 2.59 -2.33
N LEU A 45 -12.29 2.30 -1.06
CA LEU A 45 -12.27 3.34 -0.03
C LEU A 45 -10.87 3.91 0.14
N TYR A 46 -10.76 5.24 0.12
CA TYR A 46 -9.55 5.92 0.53
C TYR A 46 -9.25 5.58 1.99
N ASN A 47 -7.99 5.22 2.27
CA ASN A 47 -7.57 4.82 3.61
C ASN A 47 -6.50 5.78 4.15
N GLU A 48 -6.94 6.77 4.94
CA GLU A 48 -6.06 7.77 5.53
C GLU A 48 -5.13 7.18 6.60
N PHE A 49 -5.60 6.18 7.34
CA PHE A 49 -4.78 5.49 8.34
C PHE A 49 -3.53 4.87 7.71
N LEU A 50 -3.70 4.14 6.59
CA LEU A 50 -2.59 3.53 5.87
C LEU A 50 -1.67 4.59 5.28
N ARG A 51 -2.25 5.65 4.69
CA ARG A 51 -1.50 6.80 4.16
C ARG A 51 -0.58 7.40 5.22
N ASP A 52 -1.10 7.66 6.41
CA ASP A 52 -0.36 8.32 7.49
C ASP A 52 0.75 7.44 8.08
N LYS A 53 0.57 6.11 8.07
CA LYS A 53 1.62 5.16 8.44
C LYS A 53 2.77 5.16 7.44
N ILE A 54 2.45 5.17 6.16
CA ILE A 54 3.45 5.07 5.07
C ILE A 54 4.14 6.41 4.82
N LYS A 55 3.46 7.54 4.99
CA LYS A 55 3.98 8.90 4.74
C LYS A 55 5.28 9.23 5.46
N LYS A 56 5.56 8.57 6.58
CA LYS A 56 6.82 8.72 7.33
C LYS A 56 8.05 8.22 6.58
N TYR A 57 7.86 7.29 5.64
CA TYR A 57 8.94 6.64 4.87
C TYR A 57 9.08 7.20 3.45
N ILE A 58 8.07 7.92 2.96
CA ILE A 58 8.04 8.47 1.61
C ILE A 58 8.22 9.99 1.68
N LYS A 59 9.35 10.49 1.14
CA LYS A 59 9.62 11.94 1.09
C LYS A 59 9.12 12.54 -0.22
N ARG A 60 8.45 13.69 -0.14
CA ARG A 60 8.13 14.58 -1.28
C ARG A 60 7.26 13.99 -2.39
N LYS A 61 6.56 12.88 -2.14
CA LYS A 61 5.59 12.29 -3.07
C LYS A 61 4.20 12.32 -2.47
N GLU A 62 3.20 12.46 -3.33
CA GLU A 62 1.81 12.25 -2.94
C GLU A 62 1.54 10.76 -2.73
N ILE A 63 0.67 10.43 -1.77
CA ILE A 63 0.41 9.04 -1.40
C ILE A 63 -1.08 8.81 -1.47
N VAL A 64 -1.46 7.82 -2.27
CA VAL A 64 -2.84 7.40 -2.45
C VAL A 64 -2.96 5.97 -1.96
N CYS A 65 -3.74 5.76 -0.92
CA CYS A 65 -4.00 4.45 -0.36
C CYS A 65 -5.47 4.10 -0.57
N VAL A 66 -5.73 3.01 -1.27
CA VAL A 66 -7.07 2.51 -1.55
C VAL A 66 -7.17 1.10 -0.98
N CYS A 67 -8.13 0.90 -0.08
CA CYS A 67 -8.34 -0.38 0.60
C CYS A 67 -9.76 -0.85 0.37
N ASN A 68 -9.89 -2.08 -0.13
CA ASN A 68 -11.14 -2.82 -0.20
C ASN A 68 -11.01 -4.03 0.72
N LEU A 69 -11.30 -3.82 2.00
CA LEU A 69 -11.17 -4.83 3.06
C LEU A 69 -12.56 -5.31 3.47
N GLU A 70 -12.67 -6.59 3.80
CA GLU A 70 -13.90 -7.17 4.36
C GLU A 70 -14.10 -6.75 5.83
N SER A 71 -12.99 -6.63 6.58
CA SER A 71 -12.97 -6.11 7.95
C SER A 71 -11.78 -5.18 8.16
N TYR A 72 -11.98 -4.16 8.98
CA TYR A 72 -10.92 -3.24 9.40
C TYR A 72 -9.84 -3.92 10.27
N ASP A 73 -10.12 -5.10 10.82
CA ASP A 73 -9.18 -5.86 11.64
C ASP A 73 -7.92 -6.27 10.87
N SER A 74 -8.05 -6.49 9.56
CA SER A 74 -6.90 -6.82 8.70
C SER A 74 -6.01 -5.61 8.42
N LEU A 75 -6.48 -4.37 8.62
CA LEU A 75 -5.76 -3.18 8.20
C LEU A 75 -4.44 -2.97 8.96
N LYS A 76 -4.42 -3.22 10.27
CA LYS A 76 -3.21 -3.05 11.09
C LYS A 76 -2.06 -3.97 10.64
N PRO A 77 -2.24 -5.31 10.52
CA PRO A 77 -1.17 -6.18 10.06
C PRO A 77 -0.77 -5.87 8.61
N ILE A 78 -1.72 -5.57 7.72
CA ILE A 78 -1.42 -5.14 6.34
C ILE A 78 -0.56 -3.88 6.33
N ALA A 79 -0.91 -2.87 7.15
CA ALA A 79 -0.15 -1.65 7.26
C ALA A 79 1.29 -1.91 7.74
N SER A 80 1.47 -2.84 8.68
CA SER A 80 2.82 -3.25 9.13
C SER A 80 3.64 -3.81 7.97
N THR A 81 3.14 -4.81 7.24
CA THR A 81 3.83 -5.41 6.10
C THR A 81 4.19 -4.37 5.04
N ILE A 82 3.24 -3.49 4.69
CA ILE A 82 3.50 -2.44 3.71
C ILE A 82 4.57 -1.46 4.21
N THR A 83 4.54 -1.08 5.49
CA THR A 83 5.59 -0.21 6.04
C THR A 83 6.96 -0.87 6.07
N GLU A 84 7.05 -2.19 6.24
CA GLU A 84 8.33 -2.91 6.17
C GLU A 84 8.93 -2.88 4.76
N ILE A 85 8.10 -2.99 3.72
CA ILE A 85 8.54 -2.83 2.32
C ILE A 85 9.19 -1.45 2.12
N PHE A 86 8.61 -0.39 2.68
CA PHE A 86 9.17 0.96 2.57
C PHE A 86 10.38 1.22 3.47
N LYS A 87 10.54 0.48 4.59
CA LYS A 87 11.74 0.58 5.45
C LYS A 87 12.97 -0.06 4.81
N ASN A 88 12.77 -1.15 4.06
CA ASN A 88 13.85 -1.96 3.48
C ASN A 88 14.25 -1.52 2.06
N LYS A 89 13.72 -0.38 1.59
CA LYS A 89 14.00 0.21 0.29
C LYS A 89 15.13 1.24 0.38
#